data_AF-A0A2N6NE89-F1
#
_entry.id   AF-A0A2N6NE89-F1
#
_cell.length_a   1.000
_cell.length_b   1.000
_cell.length_c   1.000
_cell.angle_alpha   90.00
_cell.angle_beta   90.00
_cell.angle_gamma   90.00
#
_symmetry.space_group_name_H-M   'P 1'
#
loop_
_entity.id
_entity.type
_entity.pdbx_description
1 polymer ?
#
loop_
_entity_poly.entity_id
_entity_poly.type
_entity_poly.pdbx_seq_one_letter_code
_entity_poly.pdbx_strand_id
1 'polypeptide(L)'
;MTGDVELQDVNTMAINNTPMRRFLTLLALKTLSRFYKWDGPCVPISSSLIVKKGSDIHLTEAATMAFVAARTKIPVPRSYLKQMLSASFCNYEAFHEWLREGLGPEVKPPFVDDDEWTDIKYMIAMQEQEWAMPVFTHGDLNPFNIMVRDGNIEAIIDWEFSGWYPRYWEYTSVWLGNKTRIAWQRMAEKFIDPWPNELRMETIRQKWWGDF
;
A
#
# COMPACT_ATOMS: atom_id res chain seq x y z
N MET A 1 -15.35 -1.58 -29.93
CA MET A 1 -16.00 -2.55 -29.02
C MET A 1 -15.52 -2.22 -27.62
N THR A 2 -16.29 -1.37 -26.94
CA THR A 2 -16.11 -0.97 -25.56
C THR A 2 -16.54 -2.13 -24.67
N GLY A 3 -15.57 -2.84 -24.09
CA GLY A 3 -15.83 -3.86 -23.09
C GLY A 3 -15.99 -3.17 -21.75
N ASP A 4 -17.22 -2.88 -21.37
CA ASP A 4 -17.57 -2.48 -20.01
C ASP A 4 -17.08 -3.58 -19.06
N VAL A 5 -16.11 -3.23 -18.20
CA VAL A 5 -15.69 -4.07 -17.10
C VAL A 5 -16.86 -4.08 -16.11
N GLU A 6 -17.65 -5.15 -16.18
CA GLU A 6 -18.78 -5.42 -15.29
C GLU A 6 -18.29 -5.35 -13.83
N LEU A 7 -18.75 -4.31 -13.11
CA LEU A 7 -18.63 -4.18 -11.67
C LEU A 7 -19.33 -5.38 -11.02
N GLN A 8 -18.58 -6.46 -10.76
CA GLN A 8 -19.10 -7.58 -9.99
C GLN A 8 -19.58 -7.08 -8.62
N ASP A 9 -20.84 -7.37 -8.34
CA ASP A 9 -21.59 -6.91 -7.17
C ASP A 9 -20.81 -7.17 -5.87
N VAL A 10 -20.45 -6.09 -5.19
CA VAL A 10 -19.72 -6.00 -3.92
C VAL A 10 -20.23 -6.99 -2.86
N ASN A 11 -21.52 -7.37 -2.94
CA ASN A 11 -22.16 -8.30 -2.03
C ASN A 11 -21.70 -9.77 -2.17
N THR A 12 -21.19 -10.18 -3.33
CA THR A 12 -20.74 -11.56 -3.59
C THR A 12 -19.32 -11.86 -3.05
N MET A 13 -18.60 -10.83 -2.60
CA MET A 13 -17.15 -10.88 -2.38
C MET A 13 -16.77 -11.16 -0.91
N ALA A 14 -17.75 -11.09 0.00
CA ALA A 14 -17.55 -11.21 1.44
C ALA A 14 -17.70 -12.66 1.96
N ILE A 15 -16.58 -13.29 2.35
CA ILE A 15 -16.58 -14.65 2.89
C ILE A 15 -17.15 -14.58 4.32
N ASN A 16 -18.32 -15.19 4.51
CA ASN A 16 -19.10 -15.20 5.77
C ASN A 16 -20.04 -14.02 6.02
N ASN A 17 -20.50 -13.35 4.96
CA ASN A 17 -21.46 -12.27 5.04
C ASN A 17 -22.93 -12.73 5.22
N THR A 18 -23.21 -13.47 6.30
CA THR A 18 -24.58 -13.89 6.62
C THR A 18 -25.29 -12.86 7.50
N PRO A 19 -26.63 -12.72 7.43
CA PRO A 19 -27.38 -11.86 8.34
C PRO A 19 -27.09 -12.15 9.82
N MET A 20 -26.95 -13.45 10.16
CA MET A 20 -26.63 -13.89 11.51
C MET A 20 -25.24 -13.42 11.96
N ARG A 21 -24.20 -13.57 11.11
CA ARG A 21 -22.85 -13.12 11.45
C ARG A 21 -22.77 -11.60 11.52
N ARG A 22 -23.44 -10.87 10.62
CA ARG A 22 -23.58 -9.39 10.71
C ARG A 22 -24.20 -8.99 12.05
N PHE A 23 -25.30 -9.61 12.45
CA PHE A 23 -25.95 -9.34 13.73
C PHE A 23 -25.01 -9.61 14.91
N LEU A 24 -24.35 -10.78 14.94
CA LEU A 24 -23.41 -11.14 16.01
C LEU A 24 -22.20 -10.19 16.09
N THR A 25 -21.63 -9.80 14.95
CA THR A 25 -20.54 -8.82 14.90
C THR A 25 -20.98 -7.45 15.41
N LEU A 26 -22.16 -6.98 15.00
CA LEU A 26 -22.71 -5.70 15.49
C LEU A 26 -23.05 -5.74 16.98
N LEU A 27 -23.57 -6.88 17.47
CA LEU A 27 -23.83 -7.08 18.90
C LEU A 27 -22.53 -7.05 19.69
N ALA A 28 -21.51 -7.79 19.25
CA ALA A 28 -20.18 -7.81 19.86
C ALA A 28 -19.52 -6.42 19.86
N LEU A 29 -19.64 -5.66 18.77
CA LEU A 29 -19.17 -4.28 18.72
C LEU A 29 -19.87 -3.38 19.75
N LYS A 30 -21.16 -3.58 20.02
CA LYS A 30 -21.90 -2.79 21.02
C LYS A 30 -21.65 -3.25 22.46
N THR A 31 -21.36 -4.53 22.68
CA THR A 31 -21.28 -5.12 24.02
C THR A 31 -19.86 -5.36 24.48
N LEU A 32 -19.00 -5.94 23.63
CA LEU A 32 -17.67 -6.41 24.00
C LEU A 32 -16.58 -5.35 23.82
N SER A 33 -16.70 -4.48 22.82
CA SER A 33 -15.67 -3.46 22.53
C SER A 33 -15.36 -2.54 23.71
N ARG A 34 -16.34 -2.28 24.58
CA ARG A 34 -16.21 -1.43 25.78
C ARG A 34 -15.20 -1.95 26.81
N PHE A 35 -14.86 -3.25 26.74
CA PHE A 35 -13.91 -3.89 27.64
C PHE A 35 -12.47 -3.77 27.14
N TYR A 36 -12.25 -3.16 25.98
CA TYR A 36 -10.95 -2.98 25.37
C TYR A 36 -10.67 -1.49 25.17
N LYS A 37 -9.40 -1.10 25.28
CA LYS A 37 -8.95 0.22 24.82
C LYS A 37 -8.75 0.15 23.31
N TRP A 38 -9.33 1.09 22.59
CA TRP A 38 -9.17 1.24 21.15
C TRP A 38 -9.37 2.69 20.75
N ASP A 39 -8.78 3.07 19.63
CA ASP A 39 -8.93 4.37 19.00
C ASP A 39 -8.97 4.15 17.47
N GLY A 40 -9.76 4.93 16.76
CA GLY A 40 -9.88 4.85 15.30
C GLY A 40 -10.71 3.67 14.75
N PRO A 41 -10.40 3.18 13.53
CA PRO A 41 -11.27 2.24 12.80
C PRO A 41 -11.18 0.80 13.30
N CYS A 42 -10.10 0.39 13.96
CA CYS A 42 -9.85 -0.99 14.40
C CYS A 42 -10.41 -1.24 15.81
N VAL A 43 -11.55 -1.95 15.90
CA VAL A 43 -12.24 -2.24 17.16
C VAL A 43 -12.06 -3.71 17.58
N PRO A 44 -11.34 -4.00 18.66
CA PRO A 44 -11.27 -5.35 19.21
C PRO A 44 -12.62 -5.79 19.79
N ILE A 45 -13.01 -7.02 19.48
CA ILE A 45 -14.21 -7.66 20.03
C ILE A 45 -13.88 -8.96 20.80
N SER A 46 -12.64 -9.45 20.69
CA SER A 46 -12.05 -10.47 21.55
C SER A 46 -10.53 -10.29 21.65
N SER A 47 -9.85 -11.13 22.42
CA SER A 47 -8.38 -11.18 22.49
C SER A 47 -7.69 -11.60 21.18
N SER A 48 -8.44 -12.09 20.20
CA SER A 48 -7.93 -12.59 18.92
C SER A 48 -8.69 -12.09 17.70
N LEU A 49 -9.65 -11.18 17.87
CA LEU A 49 -10.52 -10.71 16.80
C LEU A 49 -10.72 -9.19 16.86
N ILE A 50 -10.40 -8.54 15.75
CA ILE A 50 -10.53 -7.10 15.53
C ILE A 50 -11.46 -6.89 14.33
N VAL A 51 -12.29 -5.86 14.41
CA VAL A 51 -13.17 -5.41 13.33
C VAL A 51 -12.74 -4.00 12.92
N LYS A 52 -12.27 -3.83 11.68
CA LYS A 52 -12.07 -2.51 11.07
C LYS A 52 -13.47 -1.99 10.65
N LYS A 53 -13.88 -0.79 11.10
CA LYS A 53 -15.13 -0.09 10.71
C LYS A 53 -14.86 1.39 10.28
N GLY A 54 -15.51 1.87 9.22
CA GLY A 54 -15.31 3.23 8.68
C GLY A 54 -15.77 3.34 7.22
N SER A 55 -15.89 4.58 6.72
CA SER A 55 -16.18 4.87 5.30
C SER A 55 -15.01 4.52 4.37
N ASP A 56 -13.80 4.54 4.92
CA ASP A 56 -12.55 4.43 4.15
C ASP A 56 -12.02 2.98 4.15
N ILE A 57 -12.87 2.00 4.48
CA ILE A 57 -12.48 0.59 4.52
C ILE A 57 -12.68 -0.04 3.16
N HIS A 58 -11.58 -0.28 2.47
CA HIS A 58 -11.57 -0.97 1.20
C HIS A 58 -11.45 -2.48 1.39
N LEU A 59 -12.34 -3.24 0.74
CA LEU A 59 -12.29 -4.70 0.71
C LEU A 59 -10.97 -5.24 0.11
N THR A 60 -10.27 -4.39 -0.64
CA THR A 60 -8.94 -4.61 -1.24
C THR A 60 -7.91 -5.05 -0.21
N GLU A 61 -7.85 -4.43 0.97
CA GLU A 61 -6.88 -4.78 2.03
C GLU A 61 -7.03 -6.25 2.46
N ALA A 62 -8.27 -6.67 2.69
CA ALA A 62 -8.57 -8.02 3.16
C ALA A 62 -8.31 -9.08 2.09
N ALA A 63 -8.64 -8.75 0.84
CA ALA A 63 -8.30 -9.52 -0.35
C ALA A 63 -6.78 -9.71 -0.51
N THR A 64 -6.00 -8.65 -0.33
CA THR A 64 -4.54 -8.72 -0.35
C THR A 64 -4.00 -9.67 0.71
N MET A 65 -4.43 -9.52 1.96
CA MET A 65 -3.95 -10.37 3.05
C MET A 65 -4.19 -11.86 2.73
N ALA A 66 -5.34 -12.20 2.12
CA ALA A 66 -5.61 -13.56 1.68
C ALA A 66 -4.66 -14.04 0.57
N PHE A 67 -4.31 -13.16 -0.38
CA PHE A 67 -3.31 -13.45 -1.41
C PHE A 67 -1.92 -13.66 -0.82
N VAL A 68 -1.46 -12.77 0.07
CA VAL A 68 -0.15 -12.85 0.74
C VAL A 68 -0.03 -14.13 1.57
N ALA A 69 -1.05 -14.45 2.38
CA ALA A 69 -1.10 -15.68 3.17
C ALA A 69 -1.03 -16.95 2.31
N ALA A 70 -1.64 -16.93 1.13
CA ALA A 70 -1.69 -18.08 0.23
C ALA A 70 -0.39 -18.30 -0.56
N ARG A 71 0.43 -17.25 -0.72
CA ARG A 71 1.60 -17.25 -1.63
C ARG A 71 2.94 -17.07 -0.92
N THR A 72 2.93 -16.72 0.37
CA THR A 72 4.14 -16.39 1.13
C THR A 72 4.10 -16.99 2.53
N LYS A 73 5.22 -16.91 3.25
CA LYS A 73 5.31 -17.20 4.69
C LYS A 73 5.15 -15.94 5.55
N ILE A 74 4.86 -14.79 4.93
CA ILE A 74 4.70 -13.52 5.65
C ILE A 74 3.50 -13.68 6.57
N PRO A 75 3.66 -13.42 7.88
CA PRO A 75 2.55 -13.51 8.80
C PRO A 75 1.60 -12.35 8.53
N VAL A 76 0.34 -12.67 8.24
CA VAL A 76 -0.75 -11.70 8.09
C VAL A 76 -1.96 -12.20 8.89
N PRO A 77 -2.82 -11.30 9.42
CA PRO A 77 -4.05 -11.71 10.07
C PRO A 77 -4.91 -12.53 9.10
N ARG A 78 -5.61 -13.54 9.61
CA ARG A 78 -6.58 -14.29 8.80
C ARG A 78 -7.73 -13.37 8.41
N SER A 79 -7.69 -12.88 7.18
CA SER A 79 -8.80 -12.16 6.58
C SER A 79 -9.81 -13.14 6.00
N TYR A 80 -11.10 -12.80 6.10
CA TYR A 80 -12.21 -13.61 5.59
C TYR A 80 -12.85 -12.93 4.37
N LEU A 81 -12.03 -12.47 3.43
CA LEU A 81 -12.46 -11.78 2.21
C LEU A 81 -11.46 -12.15 1.11
N LYS A 82 -11.96 -12.55 -0.07
CA LYS A 82 -11.11 -12.99 -1.19
C LYS A 82 -11.55 -12.28 -2.45
N GLN A 83 -10.68 -11.42 -2.98
CA GLN A 83 -10.74 -10.93 -4.36
C GLN A 83 -9.33 -10.53 -4.85
N MET A 84 -9.18 -10.36 -6.16
CA MET A 84 -7.96 -10.01 -6.88
C MET A 84 -7.54 -8.55 -6.64
N LEU A 85 -6.25 -8.32 -6.42
CA LEU A 85 -5.62 -7.01 -6.54
C LEU A 85 -5.47 -6.65 -8.02
N SER A 86 -6.12 -5.58 -8.47
CA SER A 86 -5.84 -4.96 -9.76
C SER A 86 -5.16 -3.62 -9.57
N ALA A 87 -3.84 -3.64 -9.55
CA ALA A 87 -3.05 -2.61 -10.19
C ALA A 87 -2.15 -3.34 -11.19
N SER A 88 -2.74 -3.73 -12.32
CA SER A 88 -1.98 -4.27 -13.44
C SER A 88 -1.76 -3.13 -14.43
N PHE A 89 -0.74 -2.31 -14.17
CA PHE A 89 -0.14 -1.57 -15.27
C PHE A 89 0.47 -2.60 -16.23
N CYS A 90 0.15 -2.49 -17.52
CA CYS A 90 0.59 -3.47 -18.51
C CYS A 90 2.12 -3.45 -18.74
N ASN A 91 2.80 -2.35 -18.39
CA ASN A 91 4.25 -2.19 -18.41
C ASN A 91 4.69 -1.01 -17.49
N TYR A 92 6.00 -0.88 -17.28
CA TYR A 92 6.59 0.16 -16.43
C TYR A 92 6.43 1.58 -16.98
N GLU A 93 6.50 1.74 -18.30
CA GLU A 93 6.31 3.02 -18.96
C GLU A 93 4.95 3.62 -18.60
N ALA A 94 3.86 2.86 -18.74
CA ALA A 94 2.52 3.32 -18.36
C ALA A 94 2.39 3.66 -16.87
N PHE A 95 3.08 2.90 -16.00
CA PHE A 95 3.11 3.19 -14.57
C PHE A 95 3.83 4.50 -14.26
N HIS A 96 5.01 4.70 -14.85
CA HIS A 96 5.80 5.91 -14.63
C HIS A 96 5.19 7.13 -15.30
N GLU A 97 4.62 7.02 -16.48
CA GLU A 97 3.85 8.10 -17.11
C GLU A 97 2.66 8.52 -16.23
N TRP A 98 1.91 7.55 -15.71
CA TRP A 98 0.80 7.81 -14.79
C TRP A 98 1.27 8.58 -13.55
N LEU A 99 2.42 8.20 -12.99
CA LEU A 99 3.02 8.83 -11.80
C LEU A 99 3.42 10.31 -11.96
N ARG A 100 3.49 10.81 -13.20
CA ARG A 100 3.87 12.20 -13.56
C ARG A 100 2.83 12.85 -14.46
N GLU A 101 1.59 12.33 -14.44
CA GLU A 101 0.44 12.85 -15.20
C GLU A 101 0.75 13.05 -16.70
N GLY A 102 1.60 12.18 -17.26
CA GLY A 102 2.02 12.21 -18.66
C GLY A 102 3.09 13.26 -19.01
N LEU A 103 3.72 13.94 -18.04
CA LEU A 103 4.74 14.96 -18.34
C LEU A 103 6.00 14.34 -18.96
N GLY A 104 6.24 14.56 -20.26
CA GLY A 104 7.48 14.18 -20.98
C GLY A 104 8.67 15.12 -20.77
N PRO A 105 9.89 14.75 -21.23
CA PRO A 105 11.10 15.58 -21.11
C PRO A 105 11.19 16.70 -22.16
N GLU A 106 10.25 16.77 -23.10
CA GLU A 106 10.32 17.65 -24.28
C GLU A 106 9.93 19.10 -23.98
N VAL A 107 8.99 19.32 -23.04
CA VAL A 107 8.41 20.63 -22.78
C VAL A 107 8.53 20.98 -21.31
N LYS A 108 9.39 21.95 -21.02
CA LYS A 108 9.55 22.53 -19.69
C LYS A 108 8.29 23.32 -19.30
N PRO A 109 7.65 23.04 -18.14
CA PRO A 109 6.53 23.86 -17.67
C PRO A 109 6.99 25.28 -17.30
N PRO A 110 6.17 26.31 -17.56
CA PRO A 110 6.59 27.72 -17.45
C PRO A 110 6.90 28.19 -16.01
N PHE A 111 6.41 27.46 -15.00
CA PHE A 111 6.58 27.78 -13.57
C PHE A 111 7.74 27.03 -12.90
N VAL A 112 8.45 26.19 -13.64
CA VAL A 112 9.61 25.42 -13.16
C VAL A 112 10.87 26.19 -13.49
N ASP A 113 11.83 26.31 -12.59
CA ASP A 113 13.13 26.92 -12.90
C ASP A 113 14.07 25.94 -13.66
N ASP A 114 15.25 26.39 -14.08
CA ASP A 114 16.17 25.55 -14.86
C ASP A 114 16.81 24.41 -14.06
N ASP A 115 17.03 24.62 -12.76
CA ASP A 115 17.63 23.62 -11.86
C ASP A 115 16.60 22.54 -11.54
N GLU A 116 15.37 22.94 -11.20
CA GLU A 116 14.24 22.05 -11.00
C GLU A 116 13.91 21.24 -12.25
N TRP A 117 13.97 21.87 -13.43
CA TRP A 117 13.76 21.17 -14.70
C TRP A 117 14.87 20.16 -14.98
N THR A 118 16.09 20.43 -14.56
CA THR A 118 17.21 19.49 -14.67
C THR A 118 16.97 18.26 -13.79
N ASP A 119 16.49 18.44 -12.56
CA ASP A 119 16.10 17.34 -11.68
C ASP A 119 14.91 16.54 -12.24
N ILE A 120 13.88 17.20 -12.79
CA ILE A 120 12.74 16.52 -13.42
C ILE A 120 13.20 15.67 -14.61
N LYS A 121 14.07 16.21 -15.49
CA LYS A 121 14.63 15.43 -16.61
C LYS A 121 15.45 14.23 -16.14
N TYR A 122 16.22 14.37 -15.06
CA TYR A 122 16.91 13.25 -14.44
C TYR A 122 15.93 12.18 -13.96
N MET A 123 14.86 12.59 -13.28
CA MET A 123 13.82 11.68 -12.80
C MET A 123 13.13 10.93 -13.95
N ILE A 124 12.77 11.64 -15.03
CA ILE A 124 12.17 11.03 -16.24
C ILE A 124 13.13 10.02 -16.87
N ALA A 125 14.40 10.40 -17.08
CA ALA A 125 15.40 9.51 -17.67
C ALA A 125 15.64 8.25 -16.82
N MET A 126 15.57 8.36 -15.49
CA MET A 126 15.64 7.21 -14.60
C MET A 126 14.40 6.30 -14.70
N GLN A 127 13.23 6.86 -14.92
CA GLN A 127 11.99 6.09 -15.08
C GLN A 127 11.93 5.34 -16.42
N GLU A 128 12.44 5.96 -17.49
CA GLU A 128 12.45 5.40 -18.86
C GLU A 128 13.51 4.31 -19.09
N GLN A 129 14.31 3.97 -18.09
CA GLN A 129 15.26 2.86 -18.18
C GLN A 129 14.56 1.49 -18.24
N GLU A 130 15.30 0.45 -18.65
CA GLU A 130 14.79 -0.92 -18.59
C GLU A 130 14.67 -1.40 -17.14
N TRP A 131 13.47 -1.85 -16.76
CA TRP A 131 13.18 -2.37 -15.43
C TRP A 131 12.95 -3.89 -15.45
N ALA A 132 13.53 -4.58 -14.48
CA ALA A 132 13.27 -6.00 -14.24
C ALA A 132 11.81 -6.24 -13.81
N MET A 133 11.29 -7.47 -13.94
CA MET A 133 9.90 -7.81 -13.61
C MET A 133 9.42 -7.30 -12.23
N PRO A 134 8.14 -6.85 -12.13
CA PRO A 134 7.59 -6.34 -10.88
C PRO A 134 7.62 -7.36 -9.76
N VAL A 135 7.73 -6.84 -8.54
CA VAL A 135 7.62 -7.63 -7.32
C VAL A 135 6.41 -7.16 -6.53
N PHE A 136 5.87 -8.05 -5.72
CA PHE A 136 4.77 -7.68 -4.82
C PHE A 136 5.34 -6.89 -3.63
N THR A 137 4.91 -5.64 -3.46
CA THR A 137 5.36 -4.74 -2.40
C THR A 137 4.21 -4.39 -1.45
N HIS A 138 4.53 -4.02 -0.23
CA HIS A 138 3.58 -3.57 0.78
C HIS A 138 3.11 -2.13 0.49
N GLY A 139 4.03 -1.24 0.10
CA GLY A 139 3.71 0.14 -0.27
C GLY A 139 3.57 1.13 0.89
N ASP A 140 3.23 0.66 2.10
CA ASP A 140 3.25 1.47 3.34
C ASP A 140 3.85 0.71 4.55
N LEU A 141 5.07 0.18 4.40
CA LEU A 141 5.68 -0.60 5.49
C LEU A 141 6.30 0.34 6.54
N ASN A 142 5.54 0.59 7.61
CA ASN A 142 5.98 1.39 8.74
C ASN A 142 5.82 0.63 10.07
N PRO A 143 6.42 1.09 11.19
CA PRO A 143 6.39 0.34 12.45
C PRO A 143 5.00 0.04 13.00
N PHE A 144 4.01 0.88 12.69
CA PHE A 144 2.62 0.67 13.15
C PHE A 144 1.93 -0.45 12.39
N ASN A 145 2.43 -0.78 11.21
CA ASN A 145 1.93 -1.85 10.36
C ASN A 145 2.63 -3.20 10.65
N ILE A 146 3.49 -3.27 11.67
CA ILE A 146 4.22 -4.47 12.07
C ILE A 146 3.88 -4.81 13.53
N MET A 147 3.18 -5.93 13.72
CA MET A 147 2.86 -6.46 15.05
C MET A 147 3.97 -7.39 15.55
N VAL A 148 4.49 -7.11 16.74
CA VAL A 148 5.58 -7.88 17.35
C VAL A 148 5.12 -8.45 18.70
N ARG A 149 5.44 -9.71 18.96
CA ARG A 149 5.26 -10.38 20.26
C ARG A 149 6.49 -11.20 20.59
N ASP A 150 7.03 -11.04 21.80
CA ASP A 150 8.18 -11.80 22.29
C ASP A 150 9.39 -11.79 21.31
N GLY A 151 9.61 -10.66 20.64
CA GLY A 151 10.70 -10.49 19.66
C GLY A 151 10.42 -11.08 18.27
N ASN A 152 9.26 -11.70 18.03
CA ASN A 152 8.86 -12.24 16.74
C ASN A 152 7.84 -11.34 16.05
N ILE A 153 7.94 -11.25 14.73
CA ILE A 153 6.91 -10.59 13.90
C ILE A 153 5.71 -11.54 13.82
N GLU A 154 4.59 -11.13 14.41
CA GLU A 154 3.35 -11.91 14.46
C GLU A 154 2.38 -11.55 13.33
N ALA A 155 2.47 -10.34 12.79
CA ALA A 155 1.67 -9.91 11.65
C ALA A 155 2.24 -8.65 10.98
N ILE A 156 2.05 -8.56 9.67
CA ILE A 156 2.12 -7.31 8.89
C ILE A 156 0.70 -6.99 8.43
N ILE A 157 0.26 -5.75 8.64
CA ILE A 157 -1.12 -5.28 8.40
C ILE A 157 -1.12 -4.03 7.51
N ASP A 158 -2.32 -3.58 7.10
CA ASP A 158 -2.51 -2.36 6.30
C ASP A 158 -1.93 -2.44 4.89
N TRP A 159 -2.32 -3.50 4.18
CA TRP A 159 -1.90 -3.80 2.82
C TRP A 159 -2.67 -3.01 1.74
N GLU A 160 -3.28 -1.89 2.09
CA GLU A 160 -4.14 -1.14 1.15
C GLU A 160 -3.37 -0.51 -0.03
N PHE A 161 -2.11 -0.15 0.20
CA PHE A 161 -1.20 0.40 -0.83
C PHE A 161 -0.35 -0.65 -1.55
N SER A 162 -0.60 -1.93 -1.28
CA SER A 162 0.16 -3.02 -1.86
C SER A 162 -0.12 -3.23 -3.34
N GLY A 163 0.85 -3.81 -4.05
CA GLY A 163 0.71 -4.04 -5.47
C GLY A 163 1.97 -4.62 -6.10
N TRP A 164 1.92 -4.80 -7.42
CA TRP A 164 3.06 -5.22 -8.22
C TRP A 164 3.79 -3.98 -8.74
N TYR A 165 4.92 -3.66 -8.11
CA TYR A 165 5.67 -2.42 -8.37
C TYR A 165 7.14 -2.73 -8.71
N PRO A 166 7.90 -1.73 -9.20
CA PRO A 166 9.35 -1.84 -9.32
C PRO A 166 10.01 -2.26 -8.01
N ARG A 167 11.16 -2.95 -8.07
CA ARG A 167 11.88 -3.43 -6.87
C ARG A 167 12.29 -2.32 -5.90
N TYR A 168 12.57 -1.12 -6.41
CA TYR A 168 12.93 0.02 -5.58
C TYR A 168 11.77 0.54 -4.73
N TRP A 169 10.52 0.24 -5.12
CA TRP A 169 9.32 0.89 -4.60
C TRP A 169 9.17 0.73 -3.08
N GLU A 170 9.45 -0.46 -2.56
CA GLU A 170 9.36 -0.71 -1.12
C GLU A 170 10.37 0.15 -0.34
N TYR A 171 11.62 0.23 -0.81
CA TYR A 171 12.66 1.05 -0.18
C TYR A 171 12.28 2.53 -0.17
N THR A 172 11.83 3.06 -1.31
CA THR A 172 11.48 4.47 -1.44
C THR A 172 10.23 4.82 -0.66
N SER A 173 9.22 3.95 -0.63
CA SER A 173 8.00 4.17 0.17
C SER A 173 8.27 4.13 1.67
N VAL A 174 9.10 3.18 2.15
CA VAL A 174 9.55 3.15 3.55
C VAL A 174 10.22 4.46 3.95
N TRP A 175 11.09 4.98 3.09
CA TRP A 175 11.84 6.21 3.35
C TRP A 175 10.95 7.46 3.31
N LEU A 176 10.16 7.61 2.25
CA LEU A 176 9.40 8.83 1.97
C LEU A 176 8.05 8.88 2.71
N GLY A 177 7.44 7.73 3.04
CA GLY A 177 6.22 7.66 3.86
C GLY A 177 6.47 7.96 5.35
N ASN A 178 7.75 8.06 5.76
CA ASN A 178 8.13 8.19 7.17
C ASN A 178 9.03 9.41 7.42
N LYS A 179 8.74 10.56 6.78
CA LYS A 179 9.55 11.80 6.86
C LYS A 179 9.84 12.26 8.31
N THR A 180 8.90 12.03 9.23
CA THR A 180 9.05 12.40 10.65
C THR A 180 9.72 11.31 11.50
N ARG A 181 9.94 10.11 10.96
CA ARG A 181 10.49 8.93 11.66
C ARG A 181 11.87 8.57 11.12
N ILE A 182 12.82 9.46 11.34
CA ILE A 182 14.22 9.31 10.88
C ILE A 182 14.85 8.01 11.40
N ALA A 183 14.49 7.55 12.60
CA ALA A 183 14.96 6.27 13.13
C ALA A 183 14.54 5.08 12.26
N TRP A 184 13.31 5.10 11.73
CA TRP A 184 12.80 4.07 10.83
C TRP A 184 13.48 4.14 9.45
N GLN A 185 13.65 5.34 8.90
CA GLN A 185 14.40 5.54 7.65
C GLN A 185 15.81 4.93 7.72
N ARG A 186 16.53 5.18 8.82
CA ARG A 186 17.87 4.60 9.07
C ARG A 186 17.88 3.08 9.26
N MET A 187 16.73 2.50 9.58
CA MET A 187 16.61 1.05 9.69
C MET A 187 16.32 0.39 8.35
N ALA A 188 15.76 1.11 7.36
CA ALA A 188 15.36 0.56 6.06
C ALA A 188 16.48 -0.28 5.42
N GLU A 189 17.70 0.28 5.38
CA GLU A 189 18.88 -0.37 4.78
C GLU A 189 19.30 -1.67 5.50
N LYS A 190 18.78 -1.95 6.70
CA LYS A 190 19.07 -3.19 7.44
C LYS A 190 18.20 -4.36 7.01
N PHE A 191 17.07 -4.10 6.36
CA PHE A 191 16.09 -5.13 6.02
C PHE A 191 15.54 -5.04 4.58
N ILE A 192 15.85 -3.97 3.85
CA ILE A 192 15.56 -3.78 2.42
C ILE A 192 16.83 -3.32 1.73
N ASP A 193 17.09 -3.84 0.53
CA ASP A 193 18.22 -3.40 -0.30
C ASP A 193 18.14 -1.89 -0.57
N PRO A 194 19.23 -1.12 -0.39
CA PRO A 194 19.20 0.32 -0.60
C PRO A 194 19.17 0.70 -2.08
N TRP A 195 18.29 1.64 -2.42
CA TRP A 195 18.15 2.21 -3.78
C TRP A 195 18.28 3.74 -3.74
N PRO A 196 19.49 4.30 -3.53
CA PRO A 196 19.68 5.72 -3.27
C PRO A 196 19.37 6.61 -4.49
N ASN A 197 19.64 6.13 -5.71
CA ASN A 197 19.34 6.87 -6.93
C ASN A 197 17.83 6.95 -7.17
N GLU A 198 17.13 5.83 -6.97
CA GLU A 198 15.69 5.71 -7.08
C GLU A 198 14.99 6.46 -5.95
N LEU A 199 15.58 6.51 -4.75
CA LEU A 199 15.10 7.37 -3.68
C LEU A 199 15.21 8.85 -4.06
N ARG A 200 16.30 9.28 -4.69
CA ARG A 200 16.41 10.64 -5.23
C ARG A 200 15.35 10.89 -6.31
N MET A 201 15.19 9.97 -7.25
CA MET A 201 14.17 10.02 -8.29
C MET A 201 12.76 10.16 -7.69
N GLU A 202 12.38 9.32 -6.73
CA GLU A 202 11.08 9.37 -6.05
C GLU A 202 10.93 10.62 -5.18
N THR A 203 12.01 11.16 -4.61
CA THR A 203 11.97 12.44 -3.89
C THR A 203 11.60 13.59 -4.82
N ILE A 204 12.20 13.63 -6.01
CA ILE A 204 11.87 14.60 -7.06
C ILE A 204 10.42 14.41 -7.49
N ARG A 205 10.00 13.16 -7.75
CA ARG A 205 8.61 12.86 -8.12
C ARG A 205 7.62 13.34 -7.05
N GLN A 206 7.82 13.01 -5.77
CA GLN A 206 6.92 13.43 -4.69
C GLN A 206 6.91 14.93 -4.43
N LYS A 207 7.99 15.66 -4.76
CA LYS A 207 8.00 17.13 -4.68
C LYS A 207 6.92 17.75 -5.59
N TRP A 208 6.66 17.12 -6.74
CA TRP A 208 5.78 17.65 -7.79
C TRP A 208 4.42 16.93 -7.90
N TRP A 209 4.40 15.62 -7.67
CA TRP A 209 3.22 14.73 -7.80
C TRP A 209 2.97 13.90 -6.53
N GLY A 210 3.46 14.34 -5.37
CA GLY A 210 3.14 13.71 -4.09
C GLY A 210 1.89 14.32 -3.48
N ASP A 211 0.99 13.49 -2.97
CA ASP A 211 -0.03 13.93 -2.03
C ASP A 211 0.66 14.25 -0.69
N PHE A 212 0.47 15.47 -0.19
CA PHE A 212 1.15 16.00 1.00
C PHE A 212 0.78 15.28 2.30
#